data_AF-A0A537J620-F1
#
_entry.id   AF-A0A537J620-F1
#
_cell.length_a   1.000
_cell.length_b   1.000
_cell.length_c   1.000
_cell.angle_alpha   90.00
_cell.angle_beta   90.00
_cell.angle_gamma   90.00
#
_symmetry.space_group_name_H-M   'P 1'
#
loop_
_entity.id
_entity.type
_entity.pdbx_description
1 polymer ?
#
loop_
_entity_poly.entity_id
_entity_poly.type
_entity_poly.pdbx_seq_one_letter_code
_entity_poly.pdbx_strand_id
1 'polypeptide(L)'
;MTYLQISEKLGIGVMTAGECIRACTYAICRHMFSTYIRLPTPAEARLNMDTCRQQTNIPGIVGAIDGTHIQIKKPIEHGEDYFNRKHQYSINIQGS
;
A
#
# COMPACT_ATOMS: atom_id res chain seq x y z
N MET A 1 -3.21 -9.66 5.17
CA MET A 1 -3.07 -10.86 4.27
C MET A 1 -1.86 -11.71 4.66
N THR A 2 -2.02 -13.03 4.87
CA THR A 2 -0.94 -13.94 5.31
C THR A 2 -0.29 -14.71 4.15
N TYR A 3 0.91 -15.29 4.35
CA TYR A 3 1.55 -16.16 3.34
C TYR A 3 0.70 -17.39 2.99
N LEU A 4 -0.10 -17.90 3.94
CA LEU A 4 -1.05 -18.98 3.69
C LEU A 4 -2.14 -18.55 2.69
N GLN A 5 -2.75 -17.37 2.90
CA GLN A 5 -3.77 -16.85 1.99
C GLN A 5 -3.24 -16.61 0.57
N ILE A 6 -1.96 -16.21 0.44
CA ILE A 6 -1.30 -16.02 -0.85
C ILE A 6 -1.05 -17.39 -1.52
N SER A 7 -0.55 -18.35 -0.74
CA SER A 7 -0.30 -19.73 -1.16
C SER A 7 -1.58 -20.39 -1.69
N GLU A 8 -2.71 -20.27 -0.97
CA GLU A 8 -4.01 -20.80 -1.38
C GLU A 8 -4.50 -20.17 -2.69
N LYS A 9 -4.40 -18.85 -2.84
CA LYS A 9 -4.84 -18.14 -4.05
C LYS A 9 -4.01 -18.47 -5.29
N LEU A 10 -2.72 -18.76 -5.11
CA LEU A 10 -1.78 -19.02 -6.20
C LEU A 10 -1.54 -20.51 -6.46
N GLY A 11 -2.04 -21.40 -5.60
CA GLY A 11 -1.82 -22.85 -5.73
C GLY A 11 -0.36 -23.28 -5.56
N ILE A 12 0.42 -22.53 -4.78
CA ILE A 12 1.86 -22.81 -4.53
C ILE A 12 2.10 -23.11 -3.06
N GLY A 13 3.18 -23.81 -2.71
CA GLY A 13 3.54 -24.06 -1.31
C GLY A 13 3.84 -22.77 -0.54
N VAL A 14 3.50 -22.73 0.76
CA VAL A 14 3.70 -21.55 1.63
C VAL A 14 5.16 -21.08 1.63
N MET A 15 6.11 -22.01 1.64
CA MET A 15 7.54 -21.69 1.57
C MET A 15 7.91 -21.04 0.23
N THR A 16 7.37 -21.55 -0.88
CA THR A 16 7.55 -20.96 -2.22
C THR A 16 6.97 -19.55 -2.28
N ALA A 17 5.78 -19.33 -1.74
CA ALA A 17 5.17 -17.99 -1.66
C ALA A 17 6.06 -17.02 -0.86
N GLY A 18 6.57 -17.46 0.29
CA GLY A 18 7.49 -16.67 1.11
C GLY A 18 8.78 -16.30 0.35
N GLU A 19 9.39 -17.25 -0.35
CA GLU A 19 10.57 -17.04 -1.17
C GLU A 19 10.33 -16.05 -2.31
N CYS A 20 9.21 -16.18 -3.04
CA CYS A 20 8.83 -15.24 -4.08
C CYS A 20 8.65 -13.82 -3.53
N ILE A 21 7.93 -13.66 -2.42
CA ILE A 21 7.70 -12.35 -1.78
C ILE A 21 9.02 -11.72 -1.35
N ARG A 22 9.90 -12.51 -0.72
CA ARG A 22 11.24 -12.07 -0.31
C ARG A 22 12.07 -11.60 -1.51
N ALA A 23 12.12 -12.39 -2.59
CA ALA A 23 12.88 -12.08 -3.79
C ALA A 23 12.35 -10.80 -4.48
N CYS A 24 11.04 -10.68 -4.65
CA CYS A 24 10.41 -9.49 -5.22
C CYS A 24 10.68 -8.23 -4.36
N THR A 25 10.49 -8.33 -3.05
CA THR A 25 10.73 -7.22 -2.12
C THR A 25 12.20 -6.78 -2.17
N TYR A 26 13.12 -7.74 -2.18
CA TYR A 26 14.54 -7.46 -2.31
C TYR A 26 14.86 -6.72 -3.62
N ALA A 27 14.33 -7.19 -4.76
CA ALA A 27 14.56 -6.55 -6.05
C ALA A 27 14.00 -5.12 -6.09
N ILE A 28 12.82 -4.88 -5.53
CA ILE A 28 12.22 -3.54 -5.43
C ILE A 28 13.10 -2.63 -4.57
N CYS A 29 13.45 -3.05 -3.35
CA CYS A 29 14.29 -2.27 -2.45
C CYS A 29 15.68 -1.98 -3.04
N ARG A 30 16.25 -2.96 -3.76
CA ARG A 30 17.61 -2.85 -4.29
C ARG A 30 17.69 -2.01 -5.56
N HIS A 31 16.72 -2.13 -6.47
CA HIS A 31 16.82 -1.56 -7.82
C HIS A 31 15.81 -0.45 -8.10
N MET A 32 14.66 -0.43 -7.42
CA MET A 32 13.57 0.51 -7.71
C MET A 32 13.46 1.62 -6.66
N PHE A 33 13.89 1.38 -5.43
CA PHE A 33 13.74 2.31 -4.31
C PHE A 33 14.22 3.73 -4.65
N SER A 34 15.46 3.88 -5.10
CA SER A 34 16.04 5.20 -5.41
C SER A 34 15.40 5.89 -6.63
N THR A 35 14.70 5.15 -7.48
CA THR A 35 14.06 5.69 -8.69
C THR A 35 12.67 6.21 -8.38
N TYR A 36 11.90 5.49 -7.56
CA TYR A 36 10.48 5.77 -7.35
C TYR A 36 10.12 6.27 -5.94
N ILE A 37 10.99 6.04 -4.95
CA ILE A 37 10.73 6.40 -3.54
C ILE A 37 11.71 7.50 -3.13
N ARG A 38 11.16 8.68 -2.83
CA ARG A 38 11.89 9.81 -2.23
C ARG A 38 11.36 10.07 -0.83
N LEU A 39 12.21 9.84 0.17
CA LEU A 39 11.90 10.22 1.54
C LEU A 39 12.23 11.71 1.77
N PRO A 40 11.48 12.41 2.64
CA PRO A 40 11.77 13.80 2.96
C PRO A 40 13.13 13.91 3.66
N THR A 41 13.87 14.96 3.34
CA THR A 41 15.05 15.38 4.09
C THR A 41 14.66 15.81 5.51
N PRO A 42 15.59 15.87 6.48
CA PRO A 42 15.27 16.33 7.83
C PRO A 42 14.64 17.73 7.89
N ALA A 43 14.99 18.61 6.95
CA ALA A 43 14.39 19.94 6.85
C ALA A 43 12.94 19.89 6.33
N GLU A 44 12.70 19.15 5.24
CA GLU A 44 11.34 18.91 4.73
C GLU A 44 10.47 18.19 5.76
N ALA A 45 11.02 17.22 6.48
CA ALA A 45 10.30 16.48 7.52
C ALA A 45 9.81 17.42 8.64
N ARG A 46 10.63 18.39 9.07
CA ARG A 46 10.21 19.42 10.04
C ARG A 46 9.08 20.30 9.51
N LEU A 47 9.21 20.77 8.28
CA LEU A 47 8.18 21.57 7.63
C LEU A 47 6.86 20.81 7.49
N ASN A 48 6.94 19.53 7.11
CA ASN A 48 5.79 18.65 6.99
C ASN A 48 5.12 18.42 8.35
N MET A 49 5.89 18.22 9.42
CA MET A 49 5.35 18.09 10.78
C MET A 49 4.55 19.31 11.21
N ASP A 50 5.07 20.51 10.98
CA ASP A 50 4.38 21.74 11.34
C ASP A 50 3.10 21.93 10.51
N THR A 51 3.19 21.73 9.20
CA THR A 51 2.07 21.87 8.27
C THR A 51 0.96 20.85 8.57
N CYS A 52 1.31 19.58 8.73
CA CYS A 52 0.36 18.52 9.02
C CYS A 52 -0.27 18.68 10.41
N ARG A 53 0.48 19.16 11.40
CA ARG A 53 -0.07 19.47 12.73
C ARG A 53 -1.13 20.56 12.65
N GLN A 54 -0.90 21.61 11.86
CA GLN A 54 -1.90 22.69 11.68
C GLN A 54 -3.17 22.20 10.97
N GLN A 55 -3.04 21.24 10.04
CA GLN A 55 -4.17 20.72 9.26
C GLN A 55 -4.97 19.64 9.98
N THR A 56 -4.30 18.79 10.76
CA THR A 56 -4.90 17.56 11.31
C THR A 56 -4.94 17.53 12.83
N ASN A 57 -4.24 18.45 13.52
CA ASN A 57 -3.93 18.41 14.95
C ASN A 57 -3.11 17.20 15.40
N ILE A 58 -2.55 16.41 14.47
CA ILE A 58 -1.69 15.27 14.78
C ILE A 58 -0.22 15.69 14.67
N PRO A 59 0.55 15.67 15.77
CA PRO A 59 1.97 16.02 15.74
C PRO A 59 2.81 14.89 15.13
N GLY A 60 3.96 15.23 14.54
CA GLY A 60 4.96 14.25 14.13
C GLY A 60 4.76 13.63 12.73
N ILE A 61 3.74 14.05 11.98
CA ILE A 61 3.52 13.55 10.61
C ILE A 61 4.56 14.17 9.66
N VAL A 62 5.46 13.34 9.13
CA VAL A 62 6.48 13.76 8.14
C VAL A 62 6.03 13.58 6.69
N GLY A 63 4.92 12.88 6.47
CA GLY A 63 4.35 12.58 5.16
C GLY A 63 3.18 11.59 5.29
N ALA A 64 2.44 11.41 4.20
CA ALA A 64 1.32 10.46 4.11
C ALA A 64 1.45 9.64 2.82
N ILE A 65 1.06 8.36 2.89
CA ILE A 65 0.97 7.46 1.74
C ILE A 65 -0.51 7.21 1.47
N ASP A 66 -0.96 7.56 0.27
CA ASP A 66 -2.34 7.35 -0.16
C ASP A 66 -2.57 5.89 -0.59
N GLY A 67 -3.80 5.41 -0.37
CA GLY A 67 -4.22 4.07 -0.77
C GLY A 67 -4.20 3.90 -2.28
N THR A 68 -3.72 2.75 -2.75
CA THR A 68 -3.78 2.40 -4.17
C THR A 68 -5.01 1.56 -4.45
N HIS A 69 -5.82 1.97 -5.43
CA HIS A 69 -7.03 1.25 -5.83
C HIS A 69 -6.83 0.50 -7.16
N ILE A 70 -7.05 -0.81 -7.16
CA ILE A 70 -7.17 -1.61 -8.39
C ILE A 70 -8.65 -1.63 -8.79
N GLN A 71 -8.96 -1.15 -9.99
CA GLN A 71 -10.31 -1.25 -10.52
C GLN A 71 -10.70 -2.71 -10.77
N ILE A 72 -11.92 -3.06 -10.38
CA ILE A 72 -12.51 -4.38 -10.60
C ILE A 72 -13.89 -4.24 -11.24
N LYS A 73 -14.39 -5.32 -11.84
CA LYS A 73 -15.83 -5.40 -12.15
C LYS A 73 -16.61 -5.49 -10.85
N LYS A 74 -17.85 -4.96 -10.84
CA LYS A 74 -18.76 -5.11 -9.70
C LYS A 74 -18.88 -6.60 -9.32
N PRO A 75 -18.52 -6.99 -8.09
CA PRO A 75 -18.76 -8.34 -7.60
C PRO A 75 -20.26 -8.67 -7.57
N ILE A 76 -20.59 -9.94 -7.78
CA ILE A 76 -21.98 -10.43 -7.74
C ILE A 76 -22.52 -10.33 -6.31
N GLU A 77 -21.71 -10.73 -5.33
CA GLU A 77 -22.01 -10.64 -3.91
C GLU A 77 -21.30 -9.43 -3.31
N HIS A 78 -22.02 -8.68 -2.45
CA HIS A 78 -21.48 -7.56 -1.68
C HIS A 78 -20.79 -6.47 -2.53
N GLY A 79 -21.30 -6.18 -3.73
CA GLY A 79 -20.66 -5.26 -4.65
C GLY A 79 -20.52 -3.83 -4.12
N GLU A 80 -21.42 -3.43 -3.22
CA GLU A 80 -21.40 -2.17 -2.48
C GLU A 80 -20.12 -1.97 -1.65
N ASP A 81 -19.54 -3.04 -1.10
CA ASP A 81 -18.32 -2.98 -0.28
C ASP A 81 -17.09 -2.56 -1.11
N TYR A 82 -17.17 -2.72 -2.42
CA TYR A 82 -16.11 -2.39 -3.36
C TYR A 82 -16.35 -1.06 -4.07
N PHE A 83 -17.45 -0.36 -3.78
CA PHE A 83 -17.77 0.93 -4.40
C PHE A 83 -17.05 2.07 -3.68
N ASN A 84 -16.13 2.74 -4.38
CA ASN A 84 -15.29 3.79 -3.80
C ASN A 84 -15.92 5.20 -3.92
N ARG A 85 -15.31 6.18 -3.22
CA ARG A 85 -15.71 7.60 -3.27
C ARG A 85 -15.70 8.22 -4.69
N LYS A 86 -14.94 7.64 -5.62
CA LYS A 86 -14.86 8.07 -7.03
C LYS A 86 -15.96 7.45 -7.90
N HIS A 87 -16.96 6.81 -7.30
CA HIS A 87 -18.06 6.11 -7.99
C HIS A 87 -17.59 4.97 -8.91
N GLN A 88 -16.53 4.26 -8.50
CA GLN A 88 -15.97 3.12 -9.23
C GLN A 88 -15.84 1.90 -8.31
N TYR A 89 -15.89 0.69 -8.89
CA TYR A 89 -15.62 -0.55 -8.16
C TYR A 89 -14.12 -0.82 -8.12
N SER A 90 -13.54 -0.94 -6.92
CA SER A 90 -12.10 -1.12 -6.76
C SER A 90 -11.72 -1.75 -5.42
N ILE A 91 -10.56 -2.40 -5.38
CA ILE A 91 -9.95 -2.93 -4.16
C ILE A 91 -8.81 -1.99 -3.75
N ASN A 92 -8.82 -1.52 -2.50
CA ASN A 92 -7.66 -0.82 -1.93
C ASN A 92 -6.59 -1.86 -1.55
N ILE A 93 -5.39 -1.74 -2.12
CA ILE A 93 -4.27 -2.67 -1.89
C ILE A 93 -3.51 -2.33 -0.60
N GLN A 94 -3.74 -1.16 0.00
CA GLN A 94 -3.01 -0.75 1.20
C GLN A 94 -3.56 -1.49 2.44
N GLY A 95 -2.93 -2.62 2.75
CA GLY A 95 -2.89 -3.30 4.05
C GLY A 95 -4.21 -3.38 4.84
N SER A 96 -4.93 -4.48 4.66
CA SER A 96 -5.84 -5.05 5.69
C SER A 96 -5.21 -6.28 6.34
#